data_AF-A0AAF0DIK7-F1
#
_entry.id   AF-A0AAF0DIK7-F1
#
_cell.length_a   1.000
_cell.length_b   1.000
_cell.length_c   1.000
_cell.angle_alpha   90.00
_cell.angle_beta   90.00
_cell.angle_gamma   90.00
#
_symmetry.space_group_name_H-M   'P 1'
#
loop_
_entity.id
_entity.type
_entity.pdbx_description
1 polymer ?
#
loop_
_entity_poly.entity_id
_entity_poly.type
_entity_poly.pdbx_seq_one_letter_code
_entity_poly.pdbx_strand_id
1 'polypeptide(L)'
;MEMVPPNLEIQKKLETDGVDNLGIPLGPWRIDAFKWFSSATDANMTILLAKTNKDGAASAFYAPLHRQVKGSNGNIELNSFQVQHLKNKPGINPVPTAELELKGMRAYLIEKKCEGVKETSTLLNITRLQNAIAAVSYWGRGLAISRAYAKVRAVKNTLLMNMPAHAALLGLSEGQESGPTPAARDNIVPQIQQQAQA
;
A
#
# COMPACT_ATOMS: atom_id res chain seq x y z
N MET A 1 -21.94 -17.83 5.18
CA MET A 1 -22.68 -17.22 4.06
C MET A 1 -21.80 -17.38 2.83
N GLU A 2 -22.15 -18.34 1.99
CA GLU A 2 -21.32 -18.80 0.87
C GLU A 2 -21.39 -17.74 -0.25
N MET A 3 -20.28 -17.01 -0.45
CA MET A 3 -20.18 -16.06 -1.55
C MET A 3 -19.81 -16.82 -2.82
N VAL A 4 -20.82 -17.02 -3.67
CA VAL A 4 -20.64 -17.47 -5.06
C VAL A 4 -19.71 -16.47 -5.76
N PRO A 5 -18.55 -16.88 -6.30
CA PRO A 5 -17.71 -15.97 -7.06
C PRO A 5 -18.45 -15.54 -8.33
N PRO A 6 -18.56 -14.24 -8.63
CA PRO A 6 -19.23 -13.80 -9.83
C PRO A 6 -18.45 -14.29 -11.05
N ASN A 7 -19.19 -14.87 -12.00
CA ASN A 7 -18.67 -15.32 -13.29
C ASN A 7 -17.89 -14.18 -13.96
N LEU A 8 -16.57 -14.34 -14.07
CA LEU A 8 -15.69 -13.45 -14.84
C LEU A 8 -15.92 -13.73 -16.32
N GLU A 9 -16.79 -12.93 -16.95
CA GLU A 9 -16.91 -12.91 -18.41
C GLU A 9 -16.21 -11.68 -18.97
N ILE A 10 -15.36 -11.89 -19.96
CA ILE A 10 -14.68 -10.82 -20.68
C ILE A 10 -15.02 -10.98 -22.15
N GLN A 11 -15.59 -9.93 -22.74
CA GLN A 11 -15.92 -9.90 -24.16
C GLN A 11 -15.09 -8.82 -24.85
N LYS A 12 -14.42 -9.18 -25.95
CA LYS A 12 -13.84 -8.20 -26.88
C LYS A 12 -14.96 -7.68 -27.77
N LYS A 13 -15.44 -6.46 -27.53
CA LYS A 13 -16.32 -5.75 -28.47
C LYS A 13 -15.50 -4.69 -29.19
N LEU A 14 -15.56 -4.68 -30.52
CA LEU A 14 -14.86 -3.71 -31.37
C LEU A 14 -15.44 -2.28 -31.31
N GLU A 15 -16.48 -2.06 -30.49
CA GLU A 15 -17.09 -0.75 -30.32
C GLU A 15 -16.24 0.13 -29.38
N THR A 16 -15.47 1.07 -29.93
CA THR A 16 -14.76 2.11 -29.15
C THR A 16 -15.68 3.32 -28.93
N ASP A 17 -16.83 3.07 -28.34
CA ASP A 17 -17.90 4.04 -28.22
C ASP A 17 -17.78 4.82 -26.90
N GLY A 18 -16.95 5.85 -26.90
CA GLY A 18 -16.76 6.75 -25.75
C GLY A 18 -15.29 7.08 -25.51
N VAL A 19 -15.07 8.11 -24.71
CA VAL A 19 -13.74 8.60 -24.33
C VAL A 19 -13.60 8.68 -22.81
N ASP A 20 -12.38 8.60 -22.32
CA ASP A 20 -12.05 8.87 -20.93
C ASP A 20 -12.18 10.38 -20.60
N ASN A 21 -11.89 10.75 -19.36
CA ASN A 21 -11.95 12.16 -18.94
C ASN A 21 -10.97 13.09 -19.68
N LEU A 22 -9.96 12.55 -20.36
CA LEU A 22 -8.98 13.29 -21.15
C LEU A 22 -9.29 13.29 -22.66
N GLY A 23 -10.40 12.66 -23.08
CA GLY A 23 -10.77 12.57 -24.50
C GLY A 23 -10.08 11.43 -25.25
N ILE A 24 -9.37 10.54 -24.55
CA ILE A 24 -8.75 9.35 -25.15
C ILE A 24 -9.85 8.29 -25.32
N PRO A 25 -9.92 7.56 -26.45
CA PRO A 25 -10.91 6.49 -26.63
C PRO A 25 -10.94 5.51 -25.45
N LEU A 26 -12.07 4.83 -25.24
CA LEU A 26 -12.14 3.74 -24.26
C LEU A 26 -11.66 2.42 -24.88
N GLY A 27 -11.00 1.60 -24.07
CA GLY A 27 -10.44 0.33 -24.52
C GLY A 27 -11.52 -0.68 -24.98
N PRO A 28 -11.19 -1.60 -25.91
CA PRO A 28 -12.16 -2.48 -26.57
C PRO A 28 -12.64 -3.65 -25.69
N TRP A 29 -12.05 -3.83 -24.51
CA TRP A 29 -12.43 -4.90 -23.59
C TRP A 29 -13.48 -4.42 -22.61
N ARG A 30 -14.44 -5.29 -22.31
CA ARG A 30 -15.40 -5.12 -21.21
C ARG A 30 -15.07 -6.14 -20.13
N ILE A 31 -14.95 -5.67 -18.89
CA ILE A 31 -14.64 -6.49 -17.74
C ILE A 31 -15.82 -6.48 -16.78
N ASP A 32 -16.34 -7.68 -16.52
CA ASP A 32 -17.33 -7.97 -15.49
C ASP A 32 -16.64 -8.75 -14.37
N ALA A 33 -16.64 -8.19 -13.16
CA ALA A 33 -15.92 -8.77 -12.02
C ALA A 33 -16.33 -8.14 -10.70
N PHE A 34 -15.93 -8.80 -9.61
CA PHE A 34 -15.98 -8.22 -8.28
C PHE A 34 -14.56 -8.04 -7.73
N LYS A 35 -14.21 -6.81 -7.38
CA LYS A 35 -12.92 -6.48 -6.76
C LYS A 35 -13.11 -6.27 -5.27
N TRP A 36 -12.66 -7.26 -4.49
CA TRP A 36 -12.85 -7.30 -3.04
C TRP A 36 -12.04 -6.25 -2.25
N PHE A 37 -10.88 -5.84 -2.77
CA PHE A 37 -10.09 -4.74 -2.20
C PHE A 37 -9.59 -3.85 -3.32
N SER A 38 -10.07 -2.61 -3.36
CA SER A 38 -9.50 -1.56 -4.19
C SER A 38 -9.19 -0.34 -3.32
N SER A 39 -7.93 0.04 -3.28
CA SER A 39 -7.48 1.29 -2.65
C SER A 39 -7.52 2.42 -3.66
N ALA A 40 -7.66 3.65 -3.19
CA ALA A 40 -7.64 4.85 -4.03
C ALA A 40 -8.71 4.80 -5.13
N THR A 41 -9.98 4.64 -4.74
CA THR A 41 -11.12 4.67 -5.67
C THR A 41 -11.31 6.02 -6.36
N ASP A 42 -10.59 7.04 -5.88
CA ASP A 42 -10.44 8.38 -6.43
C ASP A 42 -9.32 8.50 -7.49
N ALA A 43 -8.59 7.41 -7.80
CA ALA A 43 -7.56 7.42 -8.82
C ALA A 43 -8.12 7.73 -10.23
N ASN A 44 -7.24 8.12 -11.16
CA ASN A 44 -7.65 8.32 -12.54
C ASN A 44 -7.70 7.01 -13.34
N MET A 45 -6.94 5.99 -12.93
CA MET A 45 -6.82 4.73 -13.64
C MET A 45 -6.46 3.58 -12.71
N THR A 46 -6.65 2.35 -13.19
CA THR A 46 -6.24 1.13 -12.50
C THR A 46 -5.63 0.14 -13.47
N ILE A 47 -4.72 -0.68 -12.94
CA ILE A 47 -4.28 -1.92 -13.59
C ILE A 47 -4.95 -3.09 -12.87
N LEU A 48 -5.55 -4.01 -13.62
CA LEU A 48 -6.19 -5.20 -13.06
C LEU A 48 -5.86 -6.45 -13.85
N LEU A 49 -5.99 -7.60 -13.18
CA LEU A 49 -5.86 -8.91 -13.79
C LEU A 49 -7.24 -9.51 -13.99
N ALA A 50 -7.50 -10.02 -15.19
CA ALA A 50 -8.75 -10.70 -15.50
C ALA A 50 -8.52 -11.79 -16.56
N LYS A 51 -9.35 -12.84 -16.57
CA LYS A 51 -9.21 -13.96 -17.51
C LYS A 51 -9.98 -13.68 -18.79
N THR A 52 -9.32 -13.74 -19.95
CA THR A 52 -10.00 -13.54 -21.24
C THR A 52 -10.90 -14.72 -21.63
N ASN A 53 -10.54 -15.93 -21.19
CA ASN A 53 -11.29 -17.17 -21.40
C ASN A 53 -11.38 -17.92 -20.06
N LYS A 54 -12.42 -18.74 -19.83
CA LYS A 54 -12.64 -19.44 -18.54
C LYS A 54 -11.42 -20.25 -18.07
N ASP A 55 -10.80 -20.97 -18.99
CA ASP A 55 -9.65 -21.85 -18.71
C ASP A 55 -8.29 -21.19 -18.94
N GLY A 56 -8.28 -19.90 -19.33
CA GLY A 56 -7.05 -19.17 -19.62
C GLY A 56 -6.36 -18.64 -18.36
N ALA A 57 -5.05 -18.40 -18.48
CA ALA A 57 -4.32 -17.60 -17.50
C ALA A 57 -4.78 -16.14 -17.52
N ALA A 58 -4.53 -15.43 -16.42
CA ALA A 58 -4.91 -14.03 -16.30
C ALA A 58 -4.14 -13.15 -17.29
N SER A 59 -4.82 -12.16 -17.85
CA SER A 59 -4.23 -11.08 -18.65
C SER A 59 -4.25 -9.79 -17.85
N ALA A 60 -3.28 -8.90 -18.11
CA ALA A 60 -3.25 -7.59 -17.48
C ALA A 60 -4.01 -6.57 -18.31
N PHE A 61 -4.74 -5.70 -17.65
CA PHE A 61 -5.55 -4.67 -18.26
C PHE A 61 -5.31 -3.32 -17.62
N TYR A 62 -5.24 -2.28 -18.45
CA TYR A 62 -5.28 -0.88 -18.05
C TYR A 62 -6.71 -0.35 -18.24
N ALA A 63 -7.28 0.29 -17.23
CA ALA A 63 -8.61 0.87 -17.32
C ALA A 63 -8.65 2.27 -16.70
N PRO A 64 -9.11 3.30 -17.43
CA PRO A 64 -9.43 4.59 -16.81
C PRO A 64 -10.61 4.41 -15.85
N LEU A 65 -10.64 5.14 -14.74
CA LEU A 65 -11.76 5.09 -13.79
C LEU A 65 -12.90 6.03 -14.21
N HIS A 66 -12.63 7.00 -15.07
CA HIS A 66 -13.59 8.02 -15.47
C HIS A 66 -13.80 8.02 -16.98
N ARG A 67 -15.02 8.30 -17.43
CA ARG A 67 -15.39 8.47 -18.83
C ARG A 67 -16.32 9.65 -19.03
N GLN A 68 -16.35 10.19 -20.24
CA GLN A 68 -17.33 11.21 -20.60
C GLN A 68 -18.69 10.57 -20.91
N VAL A 69 -19.75 11.22 -20.43
CA VAL A 69 -21.13 10.85 -20.75
C VAL A 69 -21.42 11.21 -22.21
N LYS A 70 -21.81 10.23 -23.03
CA LYS A 70 -22.16 10.49 -24.44
C LYS A 70 -23.33 11.46 -24.53
N GLY A 71 -23.21 12.47 -25.41
CA GLY A 71 -24.26 13.47 -25.62
C GLY A 71 -24.39 14.49 -24.48
N SER A 72 -23.47 14.47 -23.51
CA SER A 72 -23.36 15.50 -22.48
C SER A 72 -22.26 16.51 -22.84
N ASN A 73 -22.43 17.77 -22.44
CA ASN A 73 -21.43 18.83 -22.55
C ASN A 73 -20.25 18.60 -21.57
N GLY A 74 -19.53 17.48 -21.70
CA GLY A 74 -18.33 17.19 -20.93
C GLY A 74 -18.57 16.66 -19.51
N ASN A 75 -19.78 16.21 -19.15
CA ASN A 75 -19.96 15.57 -17.84
C ASN A 75 -19.14 14.28 -17.76
N ILE A 76 -18.51 14.08 -16.60
CA ILE A 76 -17.67 12.92 -16.30
C ILE A 76 -18.44 11.97 -15.38
N GLU A 77 -18.40 10.69 -15.69
CA GLU A 77 -18.94 9.61 -14.86
C GLU A 77 -17.91 8.49 -14.66
N LEU A 78 -18.23 7.51 -13.80
CA LEU A 78 -17.38 6.34 -13.60
C LEU A 78 -17.43 5.41 -14.82
N ASN A 79 -16.30 4.77 -15.12
CA ASN A 79 -16.16 3.81 -16.22
C ASN A 79 -16.82 2.45 -15.88
N SER A 80 -18.15 2.43 -15.84
CA SER A 80 -18.97 1.23 -15.63
C SER A 80 -18.58 0.38 -14.41
N PHE A 81 -18.27 1.04 -13.28
CA PHE A 81 -18.07 0.36 -12.00
C PHE A 81 -18.83 1.08 -10.89
N GLN A 82 -19.13 0.34 -9.83
CA GLN A 82 -19.86 0.83 -8.66
C GLN A 82 -19.08 0.54 -7.39
N VAL A 83 -19.04 1.53 -6.51
CA VAL A 83 -18.50 1.38 -5.15
C VAL A 83 -19.60 0.80 -4.28
N GLN A 84 -19.41 -0.41 -3.76
CA GLN A 84 -20.40 -1.08 -2.91
C GLN A 84 -20.38 -0.50 -1.50
N HIS A 85 -19.22 -0.56 -0.84
CA HIS A 85 -19.00 0.10 0.43
C HIS A 85 -17.50 0.36 0.67
N LEU A 86 -17.20 1.31 1.55
CA LEU A 86 -15.86 1.53 2.07
C LEU A 86 -15.55 0.52 3.18
N LYS A 87 -14.31 0.05 3.23
CA LYS A 87 -13.80 -0.85 4.27
C LYS A 87 -13.60 -0.05 5.57
N ASN A 88 -14.08 -0.60 6.68
CA ASN A 88 -13.68 -0.15 8.00
C ASN A 88 -12.29 -0.74 8.32
N LYS A 89 -11.28 0.12 8.49
CA LYS A 89 -9.87 -0.29 8.66
C LYS A 89 -9.34 0.16 10.03
N PRO A 90 -8.46 -0.63 10.66
CA PRO A 90 -7.80 -0.25 11.91
C PRO A 90 -6.70 0.81 11.72
N GLY A 91 -6.31 1.10 10.47
CA GLY A 91 -5.25 2.05 10.15
C GLY A 91 -5.30 2.46 8.68
N ILE A 92 -4.44 3.42 8.31
CA ILE A 92 -4.43 4.03 6.96
C ILE A 92 -5.84 4.53 6.58
N ASN A 93 -6.55 5.11 7.55
CA ASN A 93 -7.92 5.62 7.39
C ASN A 93 -8.07 6.70 6.31
N PRO A 94 -7.08 7.57 6.05
CA PRO A 94 -7.19 8.57 4.99
C PRO A 94 -7.26 8.00 3.57
N VAL A 95 -6.78 6.78 3.33
CA VAL A 95 -6.81 6.18 1.99
C VAL A 95 -8.18 5.53 1.78
N PRO A 96 -9.00 5.95 0.80
CA PRO A 96 -10.27 5.27 0.56
C PRO A 96 -10.00 3.85 0.08
N THR A 97 -10.64 2.87 0.70
CA THR A 97 -10.52 1.46 0.31
C THR A 97 -11.91 0.86 0.25
N ALA A 98 -12.27 0.25 -0.87
CA ALA A 98 -13.63 -0.17 -1.13
C ALA A 98 -13.71 -1.57 -1.75
N GLU A 99 -14.92 -2.12 -1.69
CA GLU A 99 -15.37 -3.21 -2.56
C GLU A 99 -15.97 -2.60 -3.82
N LEU A 100 -15.55 -3.08 -4.99
CA LEU A 100 -16.03 -2.59 -6.29
C LEU A 100 -16.70 -3.70 -7.07
N GLU A 101 -17.85 -3.38 -7.65
CA GLU A 101 -18.51 -4.20 -8.66
C GLU A 101 -18.25 -3.59 -10.05
N LEU A 102 -17.66 -4.37 -10.93
CA LEU A 102 -17.30 -4.00 -12.29
C LEU A 102 -18.37 -4.60 -13.22
N LYS A 103 -19.11 -3.75 -13.93
CA LYS A 103 -20.17 -4.17 -14.87
C LYS A 103 -19.90 -3.58 -16.25
N GLY A 104 -19.12 -4.29 -17.04
CA GLY A 104 -18.68 -3.85 -18.37
C GLY A 104 -17.71 -2.67 -18.32
N MET A 105 -16.79 -2.67 -17.33
CA MET A 105 -15.72 -1.67 -17.25
C MET A 105 -14.87 -1.73 -18.53
N ARG A 106 -14.60 -0.57 -19.14
CA ARG A 106 -13.84 -0.49 -20.39
C ARG A 106 -12.35 -0.50 -20.13
N ALA A 107 -11.62 -1.38 -20.80
CA ALA A 107 -10.19 -1.57 -20.55
C ALA A 107 -9.38 -1.89 -21.81
N TYR A 108 -8.08 -1.63 -21.72
CA TYR A 108 -7.06 -1.97 -22.69
C TYR A 108 -6.29 -3.18 -22.21
N LEU A 109 -6.05 -4.14 -23.11
CA LEU A 109 -5.12 -5.24 -22.84
C LEU A 109 -3.70 -4.69 -22.80
N ILE A 110 -2.96 -5.02 -21.75
CA ILE A 110 -1.53 -4.71 -21.64
C ILE A 110 -0.77 -5.86 -22.31
N GLU A 111 -0.04 -5.52 -23.38
CA GLU A 111 0.79 -6.42 -24.19
C GLU A 111 0.10 -7.72 -24.64
N LYS A 112 0.24 -8.80 -23.86
CA LYS A 112 -0.10 -10.17 -24.26
C LYS A 112 -1.19 -10.76 -23.39
N LYS A 113 -2.09 -11.50 -24.06
CA LYS A 113 -3.07 -12.34 -23.38
C LYS A 113 -2.34 -13.43 -22.59
N CYS A 114 -2.92 -13.81 -21.46
CA CYS A 114 -2.45 -14.91 -20.60
C CYS A 114 -1.06 -14.71 -19.96
N GLU A 115 -0.40 -13.56 -20.14
CA GLU A 115 0.89 -13.23 -19.49
C GLU A 115 0.74 -12.21 -18.35
N GLY A 116 -0.47 -11.94 -17.86
CA GLY A 116 -0.75 -10.82 -16.95
C GLY A 116 0.05 -10.82 -15.65
N VAL A 117 0.37 -12.00 -15.10
CA VAL A 117 1.22 -12.10 -13.90
C VAL A 117 2.63 -11.59 -14.16
N LYS A 118 3.18 -11.91 -15.34
CA LYS A 118 4.50 -11.44 -15.76
C LYS A 118 4.47 -9.93 -15.99
N GLU A 119 3.44 -9.43 -16.67
CA GLU A 119 3.26 -7.98 -16.92
C GLU A 119 3.14 -7.17 -15.62
N THR A 120 2.44 -7.71 -14.62
CA THR A 120 2.26 -7.03 -13.33
C THR A 120 3.42 -7.24 -12.35
N SER A 121 4.37 -8.14 -12.65
CA SER A 121 5.49 -8.45 -11.75
C SER A 121 6.38 -7.24 -11.46
N THR A 122 6.67 -6.43 -12.48
CA THR A 122 7.47 -5.21 -12.34
C THR A 122 6.79 -4.20 -11.41
N LEU A 123 5.47 -4.02 -11.56
CA LEU A 123 4.68 -3.17 -10.68
C LEU A 123 4.72 -3.67 -9.22
N LEU A 124 4.63 -4.99 -9.02
CA LEU A 124 4.75 -5.60 -7.70
C LEU A 124 6.13 -5.38 -7.08
N ASN A 125 7.21 -5.44 -7.86
CA ASN A 125 8.55 -5.18 -7.36
C ASN A 125 8.72 -3.72 -6.91
N ILE A 126 8.22 -2.76 -7.70
CA ILE A 126 8.27 -1.34 -7.35
C ILE A 126 7.47 -1.07 -6.07
N THR A 127 6.24 -1.58 -5.98
CA THR A 127 5.39 -1.37 -4.80
C THR A 127 5.95 -2.03 -3.53
N ARG A 128 6.61 -3.20 -3.65
CA ARG A 128 7.33 -3.83 -2.54
C ARG A 128 8.50 -2.97 -2.04
N LEU A 129 9.26 -2.38 -2.95
CA LEU A 129 10.34 -1.47 -2.58
C LEU A 129 9.80 -0.23 -1.86
N GLN A 130 8.73 0.38 -2.38
CA GLN A 130 8.07 1.51 -1.73
C GLN A 130 7.56 1.15 -0.33
N ASN A 131 6.99 -0.05 -0.16
CA ASN A 131 6.56 -0.54 1.14
C ASN A 131 7.73 -0.70 2.13
N ALA A 132 8.87 -1.23 1.68
CA ALA A 132 10.07 -1.36 2.51
C ALA A 132 10.60 0.03 2.95
N ILE A 133 10.68 0.98 2.02
CA ILE A 133 11.11 2.36 2.31
C ILE A 133 10.14 3.03 3.30
N ALA A 134 8.84 2.89 3.08
CA ALA A 134 7.82 3.45 3.97
C ALA A 134 7.90 2.84 5.38
N ALA A 135 8.06 1.51 5.49
CA ALA A 135 8.17 0.82 6.77
C ALA A 135 9.37 1.32 7.59
N VAL A 136 10.56 1.44 6.96
CA VAL A 136 11.76 1.97 7.62
C VAL A 136 11.59 3.45 7.98
N SER A 137 10.95 4.23 7.12
CA SER A 137 10.67 5.65 7.38
C SER A 137 9.74 5.84 8.58
N TYR A 138 8.67 5.04 8.68
CA TYR A 138 7.76 5.07 9.83
C TYR A 138 8.43 4.58 11.11
N TRP A 139 9.30 3.57 11.04
CA TRP A 139 10.11 3.14 12.18
C TRP A 139 11.03 4.27 12.67
N GLY A 140 11.76 4.91 11.76
CA GLY A 140 12.61 6.05 12.07
C GLY A 140 11.85 7.23 12.66
N ARG A 141 10.64 7.52 12.15
CA ARG A 141 9.75 8.54 12.71
C ARG A 141 9.30 8.18 14.13
N GLY A 142 8.92 6.94 14.36
CA GLY A 142 8.54 6.44 15.68
C GLY A 142 9.67 6.59 16.70
N LEU A 143 10.89 6.17 16.34
CA LEU A 143 12.08 6.36 17.17
C LEU A 143 12.38 7.84 17.44
N ALA A 144 12.27 8.70 16.43
CA ALA A 144 12.49 10.14 16.60
C ALA A 144 11.51 10.76 17.61
N ILE A 145 10.23 10.38 17.55
CA ILE A 145 9.20 10.81 18.51
C ILE A 145 9.52 10.27 19.91
N SER A 146 9.84 8.99 20.04
CA SER A 146 10.21 8.38 21.31
C SER A 146 11.42 9.05 21.96
N ARG A 147 12.48 9.32 21.20
CA ARG A 147 13.66 10.05 21.70
C ARG A 147 13.33 11.48 22.12
N ALA A 148 12.52 12.19 21.34
CA ALA A 148 12.09 13.54 21.68
C ALA A 148 11.30 13.55 23.00
N TYR A 149 10.39 12.59 23.17
CA TYR A 149 9.62 12.45 24.40
C TYR A 149 10.49 12.07 25.61
N ALA A 150 11.48 11.20 25.42
CA ALA A 150 12.40 10.78 26.48
C ALA A 150 13.23 11.96 27.06
N LYS A 151 13.48 13.00 26.26
CA LYS A 151 14.20 14.22 26.68
C LYS A 151 13.37 15.16 27.54
N VAL A 152 12.03 15.11 27.44
CA VAL A 152 11.14 16.05 28.13
C VAL A 152 10.38 15.40 29.29
N ARG A 153 10.21 14.08 29.27
CA ARG A 153 9.46 13.36 30.30
C ARG A 153 10.35 12.98 31.47
N ALA A 154 9.99 13.46 32.66
CA ALA A 154 10.60 13.03 33.92
C ALA A 154 9.76 11.96 34.64
N VAL A 155 10.43 11.00 35.27
CA VAL A 155 9.88 9.97 36.16
C VAL A 155 10.83 9.82 37.35
N LYS A 156 10.31 9.87 38.59
CA LYS A 156 11.14 9.82 39.83
C LYS A 156 12.31 10.81 39.80
N ASN A 157 12.02 12.07 39.45
CA ASN A 157 12.98 13.19 39.32
C ASN A 157 14.13 12.99 38.31
N THR A 158 14.04 11.99 37.43
CA THR A 158 15.02 11.73 36.38
C THR A 158 14.35 11.75 35.01
N LEU A 159 15.00 12.32 34.00
CA LEU A 159 14.50 12.24 32.62
C LEU A 159 14.53 10.79 32.13
N LEU A 160 13.53 10.39 31.34
CA LEU A 160 13.47 9.04 30.76
C LEU A 160 14.72 8.70 29.96
N MET A 161 15.30 9.67 29.24
CA MET A 161 16.55 9.48 28.49
C MET A 161 17.74 9.08 29.38
N ASN A 162 17.73 9.44 30.66
CA ASN A 162 18.79 9.11 31.62
C ASN A 162 18.50 7.82 32.40
N MET A 163 17.33 7.19 32.22
CA MET A 163 17.02 5.92 32.87
C MET A 163 17.70 4.77 32.09
N PRO A 164 18.62 4.00 32.71
CA PRO A 164 19.42 3.00 31.99
C PRO A 164 18.58 1.95 31.23
N ALA A 165 17.49 1.47 31.85
CA ALA A 165 16.60 0.50 31.23
C ALA A 165 15.89 1.07 29.97
N HIS A 166 15.54 2.36 29.98
CA HIS A 166 14.90 3.01 28.84
C HIS A 166 15.90 3.33 27.72
N ALA A 167 17.09 3.82 28.08
CA ALA A 167 18.16 4.08 27.13
C ALA A 167 18.62 2.79 26.42
N ALA A 168 18.72 1.67 27.14
CA ALA A 168 19.05 0.37 26.56
C ALA A 168 17.97 -0.10 25.56
N LEU A 169 16.69 0.06 25.88
CA LEU A 169 15.59 -0.30 24.98
C LEU A 169 15.58 0.54 23.70
N LEU A 170 15.83 1.86 23.81
CA LEU A 170 15.97 2.73 22.64
C LEU A 170 17.16 2.32 21.78
N GLY A 171 18.32 2.04 22.38
CA GLY A 171 19.51 1.55 21.67
C GLY A 171 19.24 0.25 20.90
N LEU A 172 18.60 -0.74 21.52
CA LEU A 172 18.21 -1.98 20.85
C LEU A 172 17.28 -1.73 19.65
N SER A 173 16.32 -0.82 19.79
CA SER A 173 15.36 -0.48 18.73
C SER A 173 16.02 0.27 17.55
N GLU A 174 17.18 0.87 17.79
CA GLU A 174 18.02 1.53 16.79
C GLU A 174 18.99 0.57 16.09
N GLY A 175 18.98 -0.72 16.45
CA GLY A 175 19.96 -1.69 15.97
C GLY A 175 21.35 -1.47 16.57
N GLN A 176 21.47 -0.72 17.68
CA GLN A 176 22.68 -0.74 18.49
C GLN A 176 22.66 -2.05 19.27
N GLU A 177 23.56 -2.98 18.95
CA GLU A 177 23.84 -4.08 19.87
C GLU A 177 24.22 -3.48 21.21
N SER A 178 23.68 -4.03 22.29
CA SER A 178 23.91 -3.61 23.67
C SER A 178 25.36 -3.87 24.08
N GLY A 179 26.31 -3.15 23.50
CA GLY A 179 27.61 -2.89 24.08
C GLY A 179 27.46 -1.72 25.05
N PRO A 180 28.15 -1.74 26.21
CA PRO A 180 28.18 -0.57 27.08
C PRO A 180 28.62 0.64 26.25
N THR A 181 27.85 1.73 26.32
CA THR A 181 28.24 3.03 25.77
C THR A 181 29.69 3.34 26.20
N PRO A 182 30.51 4.02 25.38
CA PRO A 182 31.90 4.33 25.74
C PRO A 182 32.03 4.94 27.15
N ALA A 183 31.11 5.84 27.51
CA ALA A 183 31.04 6.45 28.84
C ALA A 183 30.73 5.47 30.01
N ALA A 184 30.13 4.32 29.71
CA ALA A 184 29.92 3.22 30.67
C ALA A 184 31.12 2.26 30.70
N ARG A 185 31.86 2.08 29.59
CA ARG A 185 33.12 1.32 29.58
C ARG A 185 34.18 1.98 30.44
N ASP A 186 34.29 3.30 30.37
CA ASP A 186 35.33 4.08 31.08
C ASP A 186 35.11 4.11 32.62
N ASN A 187 33.89 3.84 33.09
CA ASN A 187 33.56 3.81 34.52
C ASN A 187 33.59 2.41 35.17
N ILE A 188 33.63 1.33 34.37
CA ILE A 188 33.62 -0.06 34.89
C ILE A 188 35.02 -0.54 35.25
N VAL A 189 36.03 -0.17 34.45
CA VAL A 189 37.43 -0.60 34.68
C VAL A 189 37.99 -0.12 36.04
N PRO A 190 37.78 1.13 36.47
CA PRO A 190 38.27 1.60 37.77
C PRO A 190 37.57 0.94 38.97
N GLN A 191 36.27 0.61 38.85
CA GLN A 191 35.49 -0.01 39.94
C GLN A 191 35.89 -1.46 40.19
N ILE A 192 36.23 -2.21 39.13
CA ILE A 192 36.71 -3.60 39.25
C ILE A 192 38.14 -3.62 39.85
N GLN A 193 38.99 -2.65 39.53
CA GLN A 193 40.32 -2.53 40.13
C GLN A 193 40.29 -2.13 41.61
N GLN A 194 39.33 -1.30 42.04
CA GLN A 194 39.15 -0.98 43.46
C GLN A 194 38.61 -2.16 44.29
N GLN A 195 37.77 -3.01 43.71
CA GLN A 195 37.26 -4.21 44.39
C GLN A 195 38.27 -5.36 44.45
N ALA A 196 39.29 -5.36 43.59
CA ALA A 196 40.36 -6.35 43.62
C ALA A 196 41.54 -5.97 44.56
N GLN A 197 41.50 -4.78 45.16
CA GLN A 197 42.53 -4.26 46.08
C GLN A 197 42.03 -4.07 47.52
N ALA A 198 40.81 -4.51 47.82
CA ALA A 198 40.24 -4.59 49.18
C ALA A 198 40.02 -6.06 49.55
#